data_AF-A0A832C9F5-F1
#
_entry.id   AF-A0A832C9F5-F1
#
_cell.length_a   1.000
_cell.length_b   1.000
_cell.length_c   1.000
_cell.angle_alpha   90.00
_cell.angle_beta   90.00
_cell.angle_gamma   90.00
#
_symmetry.space_group_name_H-M   'P 1'
#
loop_
_entity.id
_entity.type
_entity.pdbx_description
1 polymer ?
#
loop_
_entity_poly.entity_id
_entity_poly.type
_entity_poly.pdbx_seq_one_letter_code
_entity_poly.pdbx_strand_id
1 'polypeptide(L)'
;MRKLNNLLIIVFLIIAAGAAGFFFTKSRLLGSNKSTLGASSPSSTQKPTPNYSTTIGNFLITDKELIKENGKPAVYLFGSSTCPHCSWEKPLVREVVDKFKNEIVYHENFDDPNKDADIFSKYSDINPGYVPFIILGGKYARVGAGENLGANEEESKKLEKEALTAILCKLTEGKPGDVCATVKSKTAEIK
;
A
#
# COMPACT_ATOMS: atom_id res chain seq x y z
N MET A 1 29.59 -45.72 -32.13
CA MET A 1 28.63 -46.78 -31.72
C MET A 1 28.77 -47.03 -30.22
N ARG A 2 27.65 -46.85 -29.48
CA ARG A 2 27.33 -47.45 -28.15
C ARG A 2 28.25 -47.04 -26.97
N LYS A 3 27.76 -46.58 -25.81
CA LYS A 3 26.53 -46.91 -25.09
C LYS A 3 26.00 -45.72 -24.27
N LEU A 4 24.71 -45.50 -24.48
CA LEU A 4 23.75 -44.83 -23.60
C LEU A 4 23.40 -45.77 -22.43
N ASN A 5 22.80 -45.21 -21.38
CA ASN A 5 22.02 -45.85 -20.30
C ASN A 5 22.78 -46.36 -19.08
N ASN A 6 22.83 -45.54 -18.03
CA ASN A 6 22.83 -45.99 -16.63
C ASN A 6 22.13 -45.00 -15.66
N LEU A 7 21.32 -44.07 -16.17
CA LEU A 7 20.63 -43.05 -15.37
C LEU A 7 19.14 -43.40 -15.17
N LEU A 8 18.85 -44.64 -14.76
CA LEU A 8 17.48 -45.12 -14.55
C LEU A 8 17.32 -46.00 -13.29
N ILE A 9 18.26 -45.93 -12.34
CA ILE A 9 18.25 -46.76 -11.12
C ILE A 9 18.06 -45.96 -9.81
N ILE A 10 17.90 -44.63 -9.87
CA ILE A 10 17.72 -43.77 -8.68
C ILE A 10 16.25 -43.31 -8.50
N VAL A 11 15.28 -44.17 -8.83
CA VAL A 11 13.83 -43.85 -8.70
C VAL A 11 13.11 -44.79 -7.72
N PHE A 12 13.82 -45.69 -7.02
CA PHE A 12 13.16 -46.75 -6.22
C PHE A 12 13.51 -46.85 -4.73
N LEU A 13 13.95 -45.77 -4.07
CA LEU A 13 14.42 -45.90 -2.67
C LEU A 13 13.96 -44.85 -1.63
N ILE A 14 12.77 -44.23 -1.71
CA ILE A 14 12.13 -43.65 -0.51
C ILE A 14 10.59 -43.69 -0.61
N ILE A 15 10.00 -44.88 -0.42
CA ILE A 15 8.60 -45.03 -0.02
C ILE A 15 8.57 -46.09 1.08
N ALA A 16 8.59 -45.68 2.35
CA ALA A 16 8.10 -46.45 3.49
C ALA A 16 8.11 -45.64 4.80
N ALA A 17 7.03 -45.83 5.56
CA ALA A 17 6.89 -45.65 7.02
C ALA A 17 6.60 -44.24 7.57
N GLY A 18 5.41 -44.09 8.18
CA GLY A 18 5.13 -42.95 9.05
C GLY A 18 3.68 -42.67 9.47
N ALA A 19 2.75 -43.63 9.46
CA ALA A 19 1.43 -43.48 10.07
C ALA A 19 1.44 -44.09 11.49
N ALA A 20 1.55 -43.26 12.53
CA ALA A 20 1.14 -43.57 13.91
C ALA A 20 1.31 -42.33 14.80
N GLY A 21 0.22 -41.81 15.38
CA GLY A 21 0.29 -40.69 16.32
C GLY A 21 -1.07 -40.12 16.72
N PHE A 22 -2.03 -41.00 17.01
CA PHE A 22 -3.32 -40.66 17.60
C PHE A 22 -3.23 -40.86 19.14
N PHE A 23 -3.82 -39.94 19.91
CA PHE A 23 -4.20 -40.05 21.33
C PHE A 23 -3.16 -40.10 22.47
N PHE A 24 -2.87 -38.92 23.03
CA PHE A 24 -2.49 -38.71 24.45
C PHE A 24 -2.81 -37.22 24.75
N THR A 25 -3.57 -36.76 25.74
CA THR A 25 -4.27 -37.30 26.89
C THR A 25 -5.31 -36.23 27.26
N LYS A 26 -6.60 -36.58 27.38
CA LYS A 26 -7.60 -35.71 27.99
C LYS A 26 -8.00 -36.35 29.32
N SER A 27 -8.05 -35.54 30.39
CA SER A 27 -8.72 -35.78 31.68
C SER A 27 -7.87 -36.26 32.88
N ARG A 28 -7.33 -35.28 33.63
CA ARG A 28 -7.42 -35.21 35.10
C ARG A 28 -7.93 -33.79 35.41
N LEU A 29 -9.23 -33.55 35.51
CA LEU A 29 -10.10 -33.73 36.68
C LEU A 29 -9.48 -33.29 38.02
N LEU A 30 -10.11 -32.22 38.55
CA LEU A 30 -10.40 -31.92 39.96
C LEU A 30 -9.29 -31.25 40.80
N GLY A 31 -9.37 -29.91 40.83
CA GLY A 31 -8.84 -29.04 41.87
C GLY A 31 -9.69 -27.77 42.01
N SER A 32 -10.76 -27.88 42.81
CA SER A 32 -11.48 -26.78 43.50
C SER A 32 -10.48 -25.78 44.13
N ASN A 33 -10.69 -24.49 44.39
CA ASN A 33 -11.83 -23.57 44.45
C ASN A 33 -11.21 -22.19 44.78
N LYS A 34 -11.61 -21.08 44.14
CA LYS A 34 -11.85 -19.78 44.82
C LYS A 34 -12.20 -18.67 43.83
N SER A 35 -13.42 -18.19 43.93
CA SER A 35 -13.89 -16.90 43.42
C SER A 35 -13.01 -15.77 43.94
N THR A 36 -12.54 -14.90 43.05
CA THR A 36 -12.33 -13.49 43.36
C THR A 36 -12.77 -12.68 42.15
N LEU A 37 -13.81 -11.87 42.34
CA LEU A 37 -14.21 -10.82 41.42
C LEU A 37 -13.03 -9.84 41.29
N GLY A 38 -12.60 -9.61 40.06
CA GLY A 38 -11.73 -8.49 39.68
C GLY A 38 -12.26 -7.96 38.36
N ALA A 39 -12.86 -6.77 38.41
CA ALA A 39 -13.45 -6.10 37.27
C ALA A 39 -12.39 -5.70 36.23
N SER A 40 -12.65 -6.00 34.96
CA SER A 40 -12.14 -5.22 33.83
C SER A 40 -13.24 -5.12 32.77
N SER A 41 -13.97 -4.01 32.83
CA SER A 41 -14.76 -3.46 31.71
C SER A 41 -13.82 -2.62 30.82
N PRO A 42 -14.16 -2.25 29.57
CA PRO A 42 -15.15 -2.80 28.64
C PRO A 42 -14.56 -3.21 27.29
N SER A 43 -15.36 -3.99 26.56
CA SER A 43 -15.56 -3.98 25.11
C SER A 43 -14.72 -2.95 24.31
N SER A 44 -13.79 -3.48 23.50
CA SER A 44 -13.24 -2.79 22.33
C SER A 44 -14.39 -2.22 21.51
N THR A 45 -14.60 -0.91 21.61
CA THR A 45 -15.45 -0.19 20.67
C THR A 45 -14.67 -0.14 19.37
N GLN A 46 -14.85 -1.16 18.53
CA GLN A 46 -14.30 -1.18 17.19
C GLN A 46 -14.95 -0.02 16.43
N LYS A 47 -14.21 1.09 16.28
CA LYS A 47 -14.60 2.20 15.42
C LYS A 47 -14.98 1.59 14.05
N PRO A 48 -16.14 1.93 13.47
CA PRO A 48 -16.48 1.45 12.14
C PRO A 48 -15.32 1.74 11.19
N THR A 49 -14.80 0.70 10.55
CA THR A 49 -13.74 0.86 9.53
C THR A 49 -14.27 1.82 8.47
N PRO A 50 -13.61 2.95 8.23
CA PRO A 50 -14.04 3.87 7.18
C PRO A 50 -14.09 3.14 5.84
N ASN A 51 -15.25 3.15 5.18
CA ASN A 51 -15.41 2.58 3.85
C ASN A 51 -15.12 3.66 2.81
N TYR A 52 -13.84 3.84 2.48
CA TYR A 52 -13.41 4.79 1.46
C TYR A 52 -13.66 4.23 0.05
N SER A 53 -14.31 5.03 -0.81
CA SER A 53 -14.41 4.71 -2.23
C SER A 53 -13.07 4.91 -2.95
N THR A 54 -12.86 4.22 -4.06
CA THR A 54 -11.66 4.35 -4.90
C THR A 54 -11.91 5.23 -6.13
N THR A 55 -10.83 5.79 -6.66
CA THR A 55 -10.76 6.48 -7.95
C THR A 55 -9.63 5.88 -8.81
N ILE A 56 -9.29 6.55 -9.91
CA ILE A 56 -8.22 6.17 -10.85
C ILE A 56 -6.93 5.78 -10.11
N GLY A 57 -6.25 4.74 -10.60
CA GLY A 57 -5.01 4.23 -9.98
C GLY A 57 -5.21 3.52 -8.64
N ASN A 58 -6.46 3.16 -8.29
CA ASN A 58 -6.86 2.57 -7.01
C ASN A 58 -6.58 3.47 -5.80
N PHE A 59 -6.53 4.79 -6.00
CA PHE A 59 -6.45 5.74 -4.89
C PHE A 59 -7.76 5.79 -4.11
N LEU A 60 -7.68 5.77 -2.80
CA LEU A 60 -8.81 6.01 -1.90
C LEU A 60 -9.15 7.50 -1.90
N ILE A 61 -10.44 7.83 -1.99
CA ILE A 61 -10.96 9.17 -1.76
C ILE A 61 -11.24 9.29 -0.26
N THR A 62 -10.43 10.08 0.42
CA THR A 62 -10.52 10.26 1.88
C THR A 62 -11.49 11.38 2.25
N ASP A 63 -11.98 11.35 3.48
CA ASP A 63 -12.77 12.41 4.12
C ASP A 63 -11.91 13.50 4.76
N LYS A 64 -10.58 13.38 4.67
CA LYS A 64 -9.63 14.30 5.31
C LYS A 64 -9.57 15.64 4.57
N GLU A 65 -9.04 16.66 5.23
CA GLU A 65 -8.96 18.01 4.65
C GLU A 65 -7.88 18.12 3.56
N LEU A 66 -8.02 19.13 2.69
CA LEU A 66 -7.00 19.43 1.68
C LEU A 66 -5.76 20.00 2.38
N ILE A 67 -4.65 19.26 2.34
CA ILE A 67 -3.39 19.71 2.92
C ILE A 67 -2.71 20.67 1.92
N LYS A 68 -2.46 21.90 2.37
CA LYS A 68 -1.74 22.91 1.61
C LYS A 68 -0.53 23.42 2.37
N GLU A 69 0.55 23.63 1.65
CA GLU A 69 1.76 24.32 2.12
C GLU A 69 2.03 25.49 1.19
N ASN A 70 2.15 26.70 1.74
CA ASN A 70 2.32 27.93 0.97
C ASN A 70 1.23 28.12 -0.12
N GLY A 71 -0.01 27.73 0.20
CA GLY A 71 -1.15 27.81 -0.70
C GLY A 71 -1.24 26.71 -1.77
N LYS A 72 -0.26 25.82 -1.87
CA LYS A 72 -0.18 24.74 -2.86
C LYS A 72 -0.52 23.39 -2.24
N PRO A 73 -1.19 22.46 -2.94
CA PRO A 73 -1.41 21.10 -2.43
C PRO A 73 -0.09 20.41 -2.09
N ALA A 74 -0.04 19.74 -0.93
CA ALA A 74 1.11 18.95 -0.52
C ALA A 74 0.99 17.49 -1.00
N VAL A 75 2.09 16.90 -1.42
CA VAL A 75 2.19 15.51 -1.88
C VAL A 75 3.25 14.80 -1.06
N TYR A 76 2.91 13.68 -0.46
CA TYR A 76 3.83 12.89 0.37
C TYR A 76 4.00 11.50 -0.22
N LEU A 77 5.25 11.08 -0.39
CA LEU A 77 5.60 9.70 -0.69
C LEU A 77 6.45 9.15 0.46
N PHE A 78 5.89 8.19 1.19
CA PHE A 78 6.59 7.46 2.24
C PHE A 78 7.12 6.14 1.69
N GLY A 79 8.36 5.82 2.01
CA GLY A 79 9.03 4.66 1.47
C GLY A 79 10.29 4.26 2.21
N SER A 80 10.93 3.20 1.71
CA SER A 80 12.27 2.80 2.13
C SER A 80 13.07 2.35 0.92
N SER A 81 14.37 2.62 0.91
CA SER A 81 15.29 2.16 -0.12
C SER A 81 15.46 0.63 -0.16
N THR A 82 15.14 -0.08 0.93
CA THR A 82 15.19 -1.55 0.99
C THR A 82 13.90 -2.22 0.55
N CYS A 83 12.87 -1.45 0.19
CA CYS A 83 11.56 -1.93 -0.24
C CYS A 83 11.49 -1.96 -1.79
N PRO A 84 11.34 -3.15 -2.43
CA PRO A 84 11.31 -3.27 -3.88
C PRO A 84 10.17 -2.47 -4.54
N HIS A 85 8.96 -2.56 -3.99
CA HIS A 85 7.79 -1.80 -4.47
C HIS A 85 8.00 -0.28 -4.37
N CYS A 86 8.72 0.16 -3.33
CA CYS A 86 9.07 1.56 -3.16
C CYS A 86 10.08 2.02 -4.21
N SER A 87 11.02 1.14 -4.58
CA SER A 87 12.01 1.41 -5.63
C SER A 87 11.38 1.48 -7.02
N TRP A 88 10.30 0.73 -7.26
CA TRP A 88 9.50 0.82 -8.48
C TRP A 88 8.68 2.12 -8.55
N GLU A 89 8.01 2.47 -7.46
CA GLU A 89 7.09 3.60 -7.39
C GLU A 89 7.79 4.97 -7.43
N LYS A 90 8.88 5.10 -6.66
CA LYS A 90 9.62 6.35 -6.48
C LYS A 90 9.99 7.07 -7.79
N PRO A 91 10.61 6.44 -8.80
CA PRO A 91 10.97 7.14 -10.04
C PRO A 91 9.75 7.64 -10.81
N LEU A 92 8.61 6.93 -10.78
CA LEU A 92 7.39 7.34 -11.47
C LEU A 92 6.74 8.55 -10.79
N VAL A 93 6.65 8.52 -9.46
CA VAL A 93 6.17 9.66 -8.67
C VAL A 93 7.05 10.87 -8.91
N ARG A 94 8.37 10.73 -8.84
CA ARG A 94 9.33 11.80 -9.14
C ARG A 94 9.13 12.39 -10.54
N GLU A 95 9.00 11.56 -11.56
CA GLU A 95 8.78 12.01 -12.94
C GLU A 95 7.50 12.85 -13.05
N VAL A 96 6.43 12.46 -12.35
CA VAL A 96 5.17 13.19 -12.37
C VAL A 96 5.26 14.48 -11.56
N VAL A 97 5.65 14.43 -10.28
CA VAL A 97 5.72 15.64 -9.41
C VAL A 97 6.69 16.68 -9.96
N ASP A 98 7.73 16.26 -10.69
CA ASP A 98 8.66 17.16 -11.34
C ASP A 98 8.01 18.07 -12.39
N LYS A 99 6.91 17.61 -13.01
CA LYS A 99 6.11 18.40 -13.95
C LYS A 99 5.23 19.43 -13.24
N PHE A 100 5.06 19.33 -11.91
CA PHE A 100 4.21 20.20 -11.10
C PHE A 100 5.00 21.02 -10.06
N LYS A 101 6.34 21.10 -10.11
CA LYS A 101 7.19 21.74 -9.08
C LYS A 101 6.71 23.12 -8.59
N ASN A 102 6.09 23.90 -9.48
CA ASN A 102 5.59 25.23 -9.15
C ASN A 102 4.16 25.25 -8.60
N GLU A 103 3.42 24.15 -8.70
CA GLU A 103 2.00 24.04 -8.36
C GLU A 103 1.74 23.20 -7.11
N ILE A 104 2.71 22.40 -6.65
CA ILE A 104 2.62 21.55 -5.46
C ILE A 104 3.83 21.74 -4.53
N VAL A 105 3.73 21.20 -3.32
CA VAL A 105 4.89 20.95 -2.45
C VAL A 105 5.07 19.43 -2.33
N TYR A 106 6.24 18.91 -2.68
CA TYR A 106 6.52 17.47 -2.68
C TYR A 106 7.47 17.10 -1.53
N HIS A 107 7.02 16.14 -0.72
CA HIS A 107 7.77 15.54 0.37
C HIS A 107 8.08 14.09 0.06
N GLU A 108 9.36 13.80 -0.11
CA GLU A 108 9.86 12.44 -0.20
C GLU A 108 10.40 11.98 1.15
N ASN A 109 9.75 10.99 1.75
CA ASN A 109 10.00 10.48 3.09
C ASN A 109 10.55 9.05 3.01
N PHE A 110 11.80 8.94 2.56
CA PHE A 110 12.52 7.68 2.43
C PHE A 110 13.54 7.52 3.55
N ASP A 111 13.52 6.36 4.22
CA ASP A 111 14.51 5.92 5.21
C ASP A 111 14.66 6.84 6.45
N ASP A 112 13.76 7.80 6.62
CA ASP A 112 13.61 8.61 7.83
C ASP A 112 12.17 8.48 8.37
N PRO A 113 11.95 7.66 9.40
CA PRO A 113 10.61 7.43 9.96
C PRO A 113 10.06 8.65 10.74
N ASN A 114 10.90 9.65 11.04
CA ASN A 114 10.47 10.83 11.80
C ASN A 114 9.98 11.95 10.88
N LYS A 115 10.41 11.96 9.61
CA LYS A 115 10.02 12.98 8.65
C LYS A 115 8.53 12.86 8.30
N ASP A 116 7.78 13.94 8.53
CA ASP A 116 6.32 14.02 8.37
C ASP A 116 5.54 12.90 9.08
N ALA A 117 6.05 12.42 10.22
CA ALA A 117 5.43 11.34 10.99
C ALA A 117 4.01 11.70 11.50
N ASP A 118 3.73 13.00 11.73
CA ASP A 118 2.40 13.49 12.07
C ASP A 118 1.43 13.34 10.89
N ILE A 119 1.90 13.60 9.66
CA ILE A 119 1.14 13.38 8.43
C ILE A 119 0.87 11.90 8.25
N PHE A 120 1.87 11.04 8.38
CA PHE A 120 1.68 9.59 8.26
C PHE A 120 0.64 9.08 9.28
N SER A 121 0.76 9.50 10.54
CA SER A 121 -0.12 9.06 11.64
C SER A 121 -1.57 9.48 11.48
N LYS A 122 -1.83 10.63 10.83
CA LYS A 122 -3.19 11.09 10.48
C LYS A 122 -3.95 10.10 9.58
N TYR A 123 -3.26 9.17 8.92
CA TYR A 123 -3.83 8.16 8.01
C TYR A 123 -3.73 6.73 8.59
N SER A 124 -3.53 6.59 9.90
CA SER A 124 -3.45 5.27 10.57
C SER A 124 -4.71 4.42 10.46
N ASP A 125 -5.85 5.02 10.16
CA ASP A 125 -7.11 4.34 9.84
C ASP A 125 -7.13 3.72 8.42
N ILE A 126 -6.24 4.18 7.53
CA ILE A 126 -6.07 3.67 6.16
C ILE A 126 -4.83 2.77 6.07
N ASN A 127 -3.73 3.19 6.69
CA ASN A 127 -2.44 2.54 6.57
C ASN A 127 -1.85 2.23 7.96
N PRO A 128 -1.78 0.96 8.38
CA PRO A 128 -1.22 0.58 9.68
C PRO A 128 0.32 0.57 9.72
N GLY A 129 1.01 1.03 8.66
CA GLY A 129 2.48 1.13 8.64
C GLY A 129 3.17 0.57 7.39
N TYR A 130 2.44 0.33 6.30
CA TYR A 130 3.00 -0.20 5.06
C TYR A 130 3.58 0.90 4.16
N VAL A 131 4.53 0.49 3.32
CA VAL A 131 5.15 1.33 2.28
C VAL A 131 5.24 0.55 0.94
N PRO A 132 5.22 1.22 -0.23
CA PRO A 132 5.10 2.66 -0.37
C PRO A 132 3.70 3.16 0.02
N PHE A 133 3.63 4.38 0.52
CA PHE A 133 2.37 5.03 0.86
C PHE A 133 2.37 6.44 0.31
N ILE A 134 1.37 6.76 -0.49
CA ILE A 134 1.25 8.04 -1.17
C ILE A 134 0.02 8.77 -0.65
N ILE A 135 0.20 10.06 -0.34
CA ILE A 135 -0.88 11.00 -0.03
C ILE A 135 -0.80 12.17 -1.00
N LEU A 136 -1.89 12.44 -1.72
CA LEU A 136 -2.00 13.55 -2.68
C LEU A 136 -3.00 14.59 -2.16
N GLY A 137 -2.50 15.76 -1.79
CA GLY A 137 -3.30 16.88 -1.27
C GLY A 137 -4.09 16.54 -0.02
N GLY A 138 -3.72 15.48 0.70
CA GLY A 138 -4.50 14.91 1.79
C GLY A 138 -5.82 14.22 1.39
N LYS A 139 -6.38 14.56 0.22
CA LYS A 139 -7.66 14.04 -0.27
C LYS A 139 -7.58 12.63 -0.82
N TYR A 140 -6.47 12.25 -1.43
CA TYR A 140 -6.29 10.94 -2.04
C TYR A 140 -5.14 10.22 -1.36
N ALA A 141 -5.32 8.93 -1.09
CA ALA A 141 -4.29 8.12 -0.47
C ALA A 141 -4.23 6.73 -1.11
N ARG A 142 -3.05 6.14 -1.20
CA ARG A 142 -2.91 4.74 -1.62
C ARG A 142 -1.79 4.05 -0.88
N VAL A 143 -2.12 2.87 -0.34
CA VAL A 143 -1.16 1.91 0.20
C VAL A 143 -0.70 0.99 -0.91
N GLY A 144 0.61 0.86 -1.09
CA GLY A 144 1.22 0.05 -2.15
C GLY A 144 1.49 0.82 -3.44
N ALA A 145 2.17 0.13 -4.36
CA ALA A 145 2.61 0.64 -5.66
C ALA A 145 1.60 0.33 -6.77
N GLY A 146 1.73 1.04 -7.89
CA GLY A 146 0.92 0.88 -9.11
C GLY A 146 1.27 -0.31 -9.99
N GLU A 147 2.09 -1.25 -9.52
CA GLU A 147 2.73 -2.30 -10.32
C GLU A 147 1.74 -3.20 -11.08
N ASN A 148 0.51 -3.35 -10.58
CA ASN A 148 -0.50 -4.25 -11.11
C ASN A 148 -1.70 -3.51 -11.75
N LEU A 149 -1.52 -2.26 -12.16
CA LEU A 149 -2.59 -1.49 -12.81
C LEU A 149 -2.86 -1.94 -14.27
N GLY A 150 -1.82 -2.38 -14.98
CA GLY A 150 -1.89 -2.82 -16.37
C GLY A 150 -1.67 -4.32 -16.54
N ALA A 151 -1.76 -4.81 -17.78
CA ALA A 151 -1.51 -6.21 -18.11
C ALA A 151 -0.01 -6.57 -18.09
N ASN A 152 0.87 -5.57 -18.10
CA ASN A 152 2.32 -5.72 -18.04
C ASN A 152 2.97 -4.48 -17.40
N GLU A 153 4.29 -4.54 -17.16
CA GLU A 153 5.04 -3.48 -16.48
C GLU A 153 4.98 -2.13 -17.19
N GLU A 154 5.10 -2.09 -18.51
CA GLU A 154 5.06 -0.83 -19.27
C GLU A 154 3.69 -0.16 -19.18
N GLU A 155 2.63 -0.96 -19.29
CA GLU A 155 1.27 -0.49 -19.14
C GLU A 155 1.00 -0.01 -17.70
N SER A 156 1.44 -0.74 -16.68
CA SER A 156 1.34 -0.32 -15.28
C SER A 156 2.06 1.01 -15.02
N LYS A 157 3.28 1.18 -15.55
CA LYS A 157 4.01 2.46 -15.44
C LYS A 157 3.26 3.61 -16.11
N LYS A 158 2.65 3.36 -17.28
CA LYS A 158 1.85 4.37 -17.98
C LYS A 158 0.60 4.74 -17.19
N LEU A 159 -0.17 3.76 -16.74
CA LEU A 159 -1.40 3.97 -15.98
C LEU A 159 -1.13 4.63 -14.63
N GLU A 160 -0.05 4.26 -13.95
CA GLU A 160 0.37 4.91 -12.70
C GLU A 160 0.64 6.39 -12.91
N LYS A 161 1.48 6.73 -13.91
CA LYS A 161 1.78 8.13 -14.21
C LYS A 161 0.55 8.92 -14.64
N GLU A 162 -0.36 8.33 -15.41
CA GLU A 162 -1.63 8.95 -15.79
C GLU A 162 -2.53 9.20 -14.58
N ALA A 163 -2.64 8.25 -13.66
CA ALA A 163 -3.44 8.39 -12.44
C ALA A 163 -2.90 9.51 -11.55
N LEU A 164 -1.60 9.48 -11.26
CA LEU A 164 -0.92 10.54 -10.50
C LEU A 164 -1.11 11.91 -11.16
N THR A 165 -0.87 12.01 -12.47
CA THR A 165 -1.03 13.27 -13.22
C THR A 165 -2.46 13.77 -13.16
N ALA A 166 -3.46 12.90 -13.36
CA ALA A 166 -4.87 13.29 -13.34
C ALA A 166 -5.31 13.81 -11.97
N ILE A 167 -4.86 13.16 -10.88
CA ILE A 167 -5.16 13.60 -9.52
C ILE A 167 -4.46 14.92 -9.20
N LEU A 168 -3.19 15.08 -9.55
CA LEU A 168 -2.49 16.35 -9.34
C LEU A 168 -3.17 17.48 -10.12
N CYS A 169 -3.56 17.25 -11.38
CA CYS A 169 -4.34 18.20 -12.17
C CYS A 169 -5.67 18.58 -11.51
N LYS A 170 -6.35 17.65 -10.86
CA LYS A 170 -7.56 17.97 -10.07
C LYS A 170 -7.22 18.88 -8.89
N LEU A 171 -6.16 18.55 -8.14
CA LEU A 171 -5.74 19.27 -6.94
C LEU A 171 -5.21 20.68 -7.22
N THR A 172 -4.59 20.89 -8.38
CA THR A 172 -4.01 22.15 -8.82
C THR A 172 -4.93 22.97 -9.72
N GLU A 173 -6.21 22.58 -9.80
CA GLU A 173 -7.22 23.26 -10.62
C GLU A 173 -6.81 23.37 -12.10
N GLY A 174 -6.16 22.31 -12.61
CA GLY A 174 -5.75 22.16 -14.00
C GLY A 174 -4.38 22.74 -14.34
N LYS A 175 -3.51 23.01 -13.35
CA LYS A 175 -2.16 23.56 -13.58
C LYS A 175 -1.05 22.51 -13.35
N PRO A 176 0.01 22.48 -14.16
CA PRO A 176 0.21 23.26 -15.39
C PRO A 176 -0.73 22.80 -16.53
N GLY A 177 -1.23 23.77 -17.31
CA GLY A 177 -2.30 23.50 -18.29
C GLY A 177 -1.89 22.55 -19.42
N ASP A 178 -0.64 22.63 -19.88
CA ASP A 178 -0.07 21.76 -20.91
C ASP A 178 0.04 20.30 -20.44
N VAL A 179 0.48 20.09 -19.20
CA VAL A 179 0.50 18.76 -18.56
C VAL A 179 -0.92 18.24 -18.40
N CYS A 180 -1.83 19.06 -17.87
CA CYS A 180 -3.20 18.64 -17.56
C CYS A 180 -4.09 18.42 -18.79
N ALA A 181 -3.78 19.06 -19.92
CA ALA A 181 -4.48 18.80 -21.17
C ALA A 181 -4.36 17.33 -21.61
N THR A 182 -3.24 16.66 -21.30
CA THR A 182 -2.98 15.27 -21.71
C THR A 182 -3.86 14.23 -21.01
N VAL A 183 -4.41 14.57 -19.83
CA VAL A 183 -5.22 13.65 -18.99
C VAL A 183 -6.63 14.17 -18.74
N LYS A 184 -7.10 15.15 -19.52
CA LYS A 184 -8.38 15.83 -19.29
C LYS A 184 -9.58 14.89 -19.16
N SER A 185 -9.64 13.83 -19.96
CA SER A 185 -10.71 12.83 -19.88
C SER A 185 -10.70 12.07 -18.54
N LYS A 186 -9.52 11.71 -18.04
CA LYS A 186 -9.33 10.99 -16.78
C LYS A 186 -9.66 11.85 -15.57
N THR A 187 -9.33 13.14 -15.61
CA THR A 187 -9.65 14.08 -14.52
C THR A 187 -11.16 14.22 -14.30
N ALA A 188 -11.98 14.03 -15.35
CA ALA A 188 -13.44 14.07 -15.25
C ALA A 188 -14.02 12.84 -14.51
N GLU A 189 -13.27 11.74 -14.41
CA GLU A 189 -13.67 10.53 -13.69
C GLU A 189 -13.39 10.62 -12.18
N ILE A 190 -12.62 11.62 -11.76
CA ILE A 190 -12.24 11.84 -10.36
C ILE A 190 -13.36 12.59 -9.62
N LYS A 191 -13.99 11.90 -8.68
CA LYS A 191 -15.01 12.42 -7.77
C LYS A 191 -14.40 13.39 -6.76
#